data_AF-A0A1A8Y119-F1
#
_entry.id   AF-A0A1A8Y119-F1
#
_cell.length_a   1.000
_cell.length_b   1.000
_cell.length_c   1.000
_cell.angle_alpha   90.00
_cell.angle_beta   90.00
_cell.angle_gamma   90.00
#
_symmetry.space_group_name_H-M   'P 1'
#
loop_
_entity.id
_entity.type
_entity.pdbx_description
1 polymer ?
#
loop_
_entity_poly.entity_id
_entity_poly.type
_entity_poly.pdbx_seq_one_letter_code
_entity_poly.pdbx_strand_id
1 'polypeptide(L)' 'MLSLFKIPERPCPCHGSTFDFAGRVFKKMPAPTNLEVPPYTYLTDTRILIGENKKGA' A
#
# COMPACT_ATOMS: atom_id res chain seq x y z
N MET A 1 28.04 -11.03 3.84
CA MET A 1 27.36 -9.77 3.47
C MET A 1 25.88 -10.10 3.25
N LEU A 2 25.07 -10.05 4.31
CA LEU A 2 23.61 -10.24 4.25
C LEU A 2 23.04 -9.17 3.31
N SER A 3 22.25 -9.50 2.28
CA SER A 3 20.79 -9.68 2.35
C SER A 3 20.34 -9.90 0.90
N LEU A 4 19.75 -11.02 0.42
CA LEU A 4 18.66 -11.88 0.88
C LEU A 4 17.28 -11.21 1.05
N PHE A 5 17.05 -10.00 0.50
CA PHE A 5 15.70 -9.41 0.37
C PHE A 5 15.53 -8.57 -0.91
N LYS A 6 15.83 -9.13 -2.09
CA LYS A 6 15.18 -8.66 -3.32
C LYS A 6 13.77 -9.25 -3.34
N ILE A 7 12.88 -8.72 -2.49
CA ILE A 7 11.44 -8.98 -2.61
C ILE A 7 11.05 -8.45 -4.00
N PRO A 8 10.34 -9.23 -4.83
CA PRO A 8 9.97 -8.83 -6.19
C PRO A 8 8.81 -7.84 -6.14
N GLU A 9 9.04 -6.68 -5.55
CA GLU A 9 8.06 -5.60 -5.53
C GLU A 9 8.18 -4.89 -6.87
N ARG A 10 7.32 -5.31 -7.83
CA ARG A 10 7.20 -4.69 -9.14
C ARG A 10 7.21 -3.16 -8.95
N PRO A 11 8.27 -2.45 -9.38
CA PRO A 11 8.33 -1.02 -9.20
C PRO A 11 7.22 -0.36 -10.03
N CYS A 12 6.69 0.76 -9.55
CA CYS A 12 5.67 1.51 -10.29
C CYS A 12 6.23 1.88 -11.68
N PRO A 13 5.60 1.44 -12.79
CA PRO A 13 6.21 1.49 -14.11
C PRO A 13 6.46 2.91 -14.63
N CYS A 14 5.82 3.91 -14.04
CA CYS A 14 5.97 5.30 -14.47
C CYS A 14 7.32 5.91 -14.06
N HIS A 15 7.76 5.70 -12.82
CA HIS A 15 8.94 6.38 -12.25
C HIS A 15 9.78 5.50 -11.30
N GLY A 16 9.45 4.22 -11.17
CA GLY A 16 10.26 3.26 -10.42
C GLY A 16 10.05 3.23 -8.90
N SER A 17 9.10 3.99 -8.34
CA SER A 17 8.82 3.97 -6.90
C SER A 17 8.49 2.56 -6.41
N THR A 18 9.08 2.20 -5.27
CA THR A 18 8.89 0.91 -4.59
C THR A 18 8.29 1.12 -3.21
N PHE A 19 7.52 0.14 -2.74
CA PHE A 19 6.74 0.21 -1.51
C PHE A 19 6.80 -1.11 -0.78
N ASP A 20 6.97 -1.08 0.54
CA ASP A 20 6.96 -2.29 1.35
C ASP A 20 5.58 -2.97 1.39
N PHE A 21 5.49 -4.15 2.03
CA PHE A 21 4.24 -4.91 2.19
C PHE A 21 3.10 -4.16 2.90
N ALA A 22 3.37 -3.05 3.58
CA ALA A 22 2.35 -2.21 4.20
C ALA A 22 1.93 -1.03 3.30
N GLY A 23 2.47 -0.93 2.08
CA GLY A 23 2.22 0.17 1.16
C GLY A 23 2.99 1.45 1.50
N ARG A 24 4.07 1.37 2.29
CA ARG A 24 4.90 2.54 2.63
C ARG A 24 6.00 2.73 1.61
N VAL A 25 6.18 3.97 1.15
CA VAL A 25 7.19 4.30 0.15
C VAL A 25 8.60 4.19 0.75
N PHE A 26 9.52 3.55 0.03
CA PHE A 26 10.92 3.55 0.46
C PHE A 26 11.53 4.95 0.36
N LYS A 27 12.48 5.26 1.25
CA LYS A 27 13.20 6.52 1.22
C LYS A 27 13.88 6.72 -0.13
N LYS A 28 13.96 7.99 -0.59
CA LYS A 28 14.57 8.39 -1.86
C LYS A 28 13.86 7.88 -3.12
N MET A 29 12.58 7.53 -3.03
CA MET A 29 11.74 7.25 -4.20
C MET A 29 10.98 8.51 -4.66
N PRO A 30 10.59 8.63 -5.94
CA PRO A 30 9.86 9.80 -6.44
C PRO A 30 8.44 9.96 -5.86
N ALA A 31 7.83 8.89 -5.37
CA ALA A 31 6.50 8.97 -4.76
C ALA A 31 6.60 9.78 -3.45
N PRO A 32 5.80 10.84 -3.30
CA PRO A 32 5.91 11.75 -2.16
C PRO A 32 5.29 11.19 -0.87
N THR A 33 4.39 10.21 -0.99
CA THR A 33 3.58 9.69 0.11
C THR A 33 3.46 8.17 0.04
N ASN A 34 3.01 7.58 1.15
CA ASN A 34 2.57 6.18 1.20
C ASN A 34 1.27 6.00 0.39
N LEU A 35 0.92 4.75 0.08
CA LEU A 35 -0.36 4.42 -0.53
C LEU A 35 -1.51 4.78 0.42
N GLU A 36 -2.53 5.45 -0.12
CA GLU A 36 -3.74 5.78 0.64
C GLU A 36 -4.54 4.50 0.92
N VAL A 37 -5.00 4.37 2.16
CA VAL A 37 -5.96 3.32 2.53
C VAL A 37 -7.35 3.92 2.39
N PRO A 38 -8.15 3.53 1.39
CA PRO A 38 -9.48 4.08 1.21
C PRO A 38 -10.39 3.67 2.36
N PRO A 39 -11.48 4.41 2.63
CA PRO A 39 -12.55 3.97 3.52
C PRO A 39 -13.03 2.55 3.20
N TYR A 40 -13.26 1.73 4.22
CA TYR A 40 -13.82 0.40 4.04
C TYR A 40 -14.60 -0.09 5.25
N THR A 41 -15.43 -1.12 5.03
CA THR A 41 -16.19 -1.81 6.07
C THR A 41 -16.20 -3.32 5.80
N TYR A 42 -16.13 -4.12 6.86
CA TYR A 42 -16.38 -5.56 6.78
C TYR A 42 -17.89 -5.83 6.71
N LEU A 43 -18.32 -6.51 5.65
CA LEU A 43 -19.70 -6.99 5.50
C LEU A 43 -19.88 -8.37 6.17
N THR A 44 -18.84 -9.20 6.08
CA THR A 44 -18.67 -10.49 6.76
C THR A 44 -17.18 -10.69 7.02
N ASP A 45 -16.79 -11.77 7.72
CA ASP A 45 -15.39 -12.10 7.98
C ASP A 45 -14.52 -12.27 6.72
N THR A 46 -15.15 -12.49 5.56
CA THR A 46 -14.47 -12.74 4.28
C THR A 46 -14.84 -11.74 3.19
N ARG A 47 -15.64 -10.71 3.50
CA ARG A 47 -16.12 -9.73 2.52
C ARG A 47 -15.94 -8.31 3.04
N ILE A 48 -15.29 -7.47 2.23
CA ILE A 48 -15.04 -6.06 2.52
C ILE A 48 -15.70 -5.22 1.44
N LEU A 49 -16.37 -4.13 1.84
CA LEU A 49 -16.87 -3.08 0.95
C LEU A 49 -15.93 -1.86 1.03
N ILE A 50 -15.40 -1.45 -0.12
CA ILE A 50 -14.52 -0.28 -0.26
C ILE A 50 -15.37 0.94 -0.63
N GLY A 51 -15.10 2.09 -0.03
CA GLY A 51 -15.77 3.37 -0.29
C GLY A 51 -16.91 3.71 0.68
N GLU A 52 -17.27 2.81 1.60
CA GLU A 52 -18.31 3.08 2.62
C GLU A 52 -17.69 3.55 3.94
N ASN A 53 -17.96 4.81 4.32
CA ASN A 53 -17.60 5.36 5.63
C ASN A 53 -18.74 5.12 6.63
N LYS A 54 -18.77 3.97 7.32
CA LYS A 54 -19.73 3.73 8.42
C LYS A 54 -19.43 4.51 9.70
N LYS A 55 -18.27 5.15 9.78
CA LYS A 55 -18.01 6.17 10.79
C LYS A 55 -18.10 7.53 10.13
N GLY A 56 -19.27 8.16 10.28
CA GLY A 56 -19.31 9.61 10.32
C GLY A 56 -18.38 10.05 11.46
N ALA A 57 -17.31 10.74 11.09
CA ALA A 57 -16.53 11.61 11.96
C ALA A 57 -16.48 12.96 11.24
#